data_AF-A0A9F2NIM0-F1
#
_entry.id   AF-A0A9F2NIM0-F1
#
_cell.length_a   1.000
_cell.length_b   1.000
_cell.length_c   1.000
_cell.angle_alpha   90.00
_cell.angle_beta   90.00
_cell.angle_gamma   90.00
#
_symmetry.space_group_name_H-M   'P 1'
#
loop_
_entity.id
_entity.type
_entity.pdbx_description
1 polymer ?
#
loop_
_entity_poly.entity_id
_entity_poly.type
_entity_poly.pdbx_seq_one_letter_code
_entity_poly.pdbx_strand_id
1 'polypeptide(L)'
;MVEDSRVSNLSVEFWLNKALEWDQLTTLESQQDVCLHLPELQEFLLQIYGVLKHMNSTAAVQEFPLIGQLLGRLCWNPFVIGYDECQKILMCCLCCLYSGEPQNPLELKANSWIQSSLCHLLSFCGLGNHDTAINNFISTLGFTSVDYYSKLIENIVSSLVSEVSRTQVNGFNGQQNISRRVTSMSILCVPLITLPDVKPLLEALLNYHDDGSEEVLHTQFLEAVNEAILRKNISLSESAILQLWLRHLPSLEKAILQNVEQLISSQSRSMQEMARTIKDSLLVSMVCCKYWKLNACGL
;
A
#
# COMPACT_ATOMS: atom_id res chain seq x y z
N MET A 1 38.58 3.38 -10.42
CA MET A 1 38.45 3.99 -9.08
C MET A 1 37.12 4.71 -9.10
N VAL A 2 36.10 4.14 -8.45
CA VAL A 2 34.79 4.78 -8.30
C VAL A 2 34.83 5.44 -6.94
N GLU A 3 34.88 6.76 -6.91
CA GLU A 3 34.70 7.51 -5.66
C GLU A 3 33.29 7.23 -5.15
N ASP A 4 33.20 6.76 -3.91
CA ASP A 4 31.97 6.68 -3.12
C ASP A 4 31.36 8.09 -3.09
N SER A 5 30.28 8.32 -3.87
CA SER A 5 29.51 9.56 -3.83
C SER A 5 28.72 9.61 -2.53
N ARG A 6 29.39 9.92 -1.42
CA ARG A 6 28.72 10.16 -0.14
C ARG A 6 27.86 11.41 -0.29
N VAL A 7 26.56 11.24 -0.13
CA VAL A 7 25.63 12.35 -0.03
C VAL A 7 26.06 13.25 1.12
N SER A 8 26.22 14.54 0.85
CA SER A 8 26.70 15.52 1.82
C SER A 8 25.59 16.50 2.19
N ASN A 9 25.68 17.12 3.37
CA ASN A 9 24.75 18.19 3.75
C ASN A 9 24.71 19.34 2.73
N LEU A 10 25.83 19.62 2.06
CA LEU A 10 25.92 20.63 0.99
C LEU A 10 25.02 20.28 -0.21
N SER A 11 24.87 18.99 -0.53
CA SER A 11 23.96 18.55 -1.60
C SER A 11 22.48 18.69 -1.22
N VAL A 12 22.13 18.49 0.05
CA VAL A 12 20.77 18.73 0.56
C VAL A 12 20.45 20.23 0.53
N GLU A 13 21.38 21.08 0.92
CA GLU A 13 21.25 22.54 0.87
C GLU A 13 21.08 23.05 -0.57
N PHE A 14 21.87 22.52 -1.52
CA PHE A 14 21.74 22.86 -2.94
C PHE A 14 20.32 22.58 -3.46
N TRP A 15 19.82 21.36 -3.25
CA TRP A 15 18.48 20.99 -3.71
C TRP A 15 17.37 21.73 -2.97
N LEU A 16 17.58 22.09 -1.71
CA LEU A 16 16.63 22.92 -0.97
C LEU A 16 16.55 24.34 -1.55
N ASN A 17 17.69 24.94 -1.88
CA ASN A 17 17.73 26.24 -2.55
C ASN A 17 17.06 26.18 -3.92
N LYS A 18 17.31 25.13 -4.70
CA LYS A 18 16.60 24.89 -5.97
C LYS A 18 15.09 24.75 -5.77
N ALA A 19 14.65 23.95 -4.80
CA ALA A 19 13.23 23.82 -4.49
C ALA A 19 12.58 25.13 -4.02
N LEU A 20 13.35 26.03 -3.37
CA LEU A 20 12.89 27.37 -2.99
C LEU A 20 12.72 28.30 -4.20
N GLU A 21 13.66 28.25 -5.15
CA GLU A 21 13.55 28.98 -6.42
C GLU A 21 12.32 28.51 -7.21
N TRP A 22 12.07 27.21 -7.23
CA TRP A 22 10.92 26.61 -7.91
C TRP A 22 9.58 26.94 -7.28
N ASP A 23 9.51 27.24 -5.98
CA ASP A 23 8.27 27.62 -5.28
C ASP A 23 7.61 28.88 -5.88
N GLN A 24 8.37 29.66 -6.66
CA GLN A 24 7.89 30.76 -7.50
C GLN A 24 7.31 30.25 -8.84
N LEU A 25 6.44 29.23 -8.79
CA LEU A 25 5.88 28.47 -9.94
C LEU A 25 5.08 29.29 -10.98
N THR A 26 5.04 30.62 -10.86
CA THR A 26 4.28 31.52 -11.75
C THR A 26 5.04 31.91 -13.02
N THR A 27 6.34 31.63 -13.13
CA THR A 27 7.15 31.98 -14.30
C THR A 27 7.46 30.77 -15.17
N LEU A 28 7.46 30.94 -16.50
CA LEU A 28 7.81 29.89 -17.44
C LEU A 28 9.26 29.39 -17.25
N GLU A 29 10.15 30.29 -16.83
CA GLU A 29 11.56 30.01 -16.56
C GLU A 29 11.74 29.03 -15.40
N SER A 30 10.98 29.18 -14.29
CA SER A 30 11.07 28.25 -13.16
C SER A 30 10.53 26.86 -13.52
N GLN A 31 9.50 26.78 -14.35
CA GLN A 31 8.95 25.50 -14.83
C GLN A 31 9.94 24.75 -15.73
N GLN A 32 10.63 25.47 -16.63
CA GLN A 32 11.66 24.87 -17.49
C GLN A 32 12.89 24.44 -16.68
N ASP A 33 13.29 25.24 -15.68
CA ASP A 33 14.42 24.90 -14.79
C ASP A 33 14.14 23.61 -14.02
N VAL A 34 12.93 23.40 -13.50
CA VAL A 34 12.56 22.14 -12.84
C VAL A 34 12.76 20.96 -13.79
N CYS A 35 12.16 21.03 -14.99
CA CYS A 35 12.21 19.96 -15.98
C CYS A 35 13.64 19.60 -16.41
N LEU A 36 14.52 20.60 -16.52
CA LEU A 36 15.94 20.40 -16.83
C LEU A 36 16.66 19.59 -15.74
N HIS A 37 16.35 19.85 -14.47
CA HIS A 37 17.03 19.26 -13.32
C HIS A 37 16.40 17.96 -12.82
N LEU A 38 15.26 17.51 -13.35
CA LEU A 38 14.57 16.29 -12.90
C LEU A 38 15.46 15.04 -12.89
N PRO A 39 16.28 14.74 -13.93
CA PRO A 39 17.14 13.55 -13.91
C PRO A 39 18.21 13.60 -12.82
N GLU A 40 18.85 14.77 -12.63
CA GLU A 40 19.85 14.97 -11.57
C GLU A 40 19.22 14.90 -10.17
N LEU A 41 18.00 15.43 -10.04
CA LEU A 41 17.22 15.33 -8.81
C LEU A 41 16.88 13.87 -8.50
N GLN A 42 16.50 13.07 -9.50
CA GLN A 42 16.22 11.65 -9.34
C GLN A 42 17.46 10.90 -8.81
N GLU A 43 18.63 11.13 -9.41
CA GLU A 43 19.88 10.50 -8.95
C GLU A 43 20.20 10.88 -7.50
N PHE A 44 20.08 12.16 -7.17
CA PHE A 44 20.26 12.63 -5.79
C PHE A 44 19.28 11.97 -4.82
N LEU A 45 17.99 11.90 -5.17
CA LEU A 45 16.97 11.27 -4.34
C LEU A 45 17.27 9.78 -4.13
N LEU A 46 17.77 9.07 -5.16
CA LEU A 46 18.20 7.67 -5.03
C LEU A 46 19.37 7.52 -4.06
N GLN A 47 20.35 8.42 -4.12
CA GLN A 47 21.49 8.41 -3.22
C GLN A 47 21.04 8.68 -1.78
N ILE A 48 20.18 9.68 -1.56
CA ILE A 48 19.57 10.00 -0.26
C ILE A 48 18.81 8.78 0.28
N TYR A 49 17.96 8.17 -0.53
CA TYR A 49 17.23 6.97 -0.14
C TYR A 49 18.19 5.83 0.26
N GLY A 50 19.26 5.64 -0.51
CA GLY A 50 20.31 4.67 -0.23
C GLY A 50 20.96 4.84 1.15
N VAL A 51 21.06 6.08 1.64
CA VAL A 51 21.57 6.41 2.98
C VAL A 51 20.46 6.25 4.03
N LEU A 52 19.29 6.85 3.80
CA LEU A 52 18.17 6.86 4.76
C LEU A 52 17.64 5.47 5.10
N LYS A 53 17.64 4.52 4.15
CA LYS A 53 17.12 3.16 4.38
C LYS A 53 17.90 2.36 5.45
N HIS A 54 19.09 2.82 5.82
CA HIS A 54 19.94 2.19 6.84
C HIS A 54 19.96 2.97 8.15
N MET A 55 19.20 4.06 8.26
CA MET A 55 19.15 4.94 9.42
C MET A 55 17.76 4.90 10.06
N ASN A 56 17.71 5.20 11.36
CA ASN A 56 16.44 5.54 12.01
C ASN A 56 16.14 7.03 11.86
N SER A 57 14.89 7.42 12.11
CA SER A 57 14.41 8.80 11.96
C SER A 57 15.25 9.83 12.73
N THR A 58 15.64 9.52 13.96
CA THR A 58 16.45 10.41 14.81
C THR A 58 17.86 10.62 14.22
N ALA A 59 18.53 9.55 13.78
CA ALA A 59 19.85 9.63 13.16
C ALA A 59 19.80 10.37 11.82
N ALA A 60 18.77 10.12 11.01
CA ALA A 60 18.58 10.81 9.73
C ALA A 60 18.43 12.33 9.90
N VAL A 61 17.69 12.78 10.91
CA VAL A 61 17.53 14.22 11.22
C VAL A 61 18.81 14.83 11.80
N GLN A 62 19.61 14.06 12.54
CA GLN A 62 20.91 14.54 13.03
C GLN A 62 21.92 14.68 11.89
N GLU A 63 21.95 13.71 10.97
CA GLU A 63 22.89 13.72 9.85
C GLU A 63 22.47 14.71 8.76
N PHE A 64 21.17 14.80 8.46
CA PHE A 64 20.59 15.71 7.47
C PHE A 64 19.47 16.56 8.08
N PRO A 65 19.78 17.63 8.84
CA PRO A 65 18.78 18.43 9.54
C PRO A 65 17.69 19.06 8.64
N LEU A 66 18.03 19.30 7.37
CA LEU A 66 17.15 19.96 6.40
C LEU A 66 16.36 18.98 5.52
N ILE A 67 16.54 17.67 5.71
CA ILE A 67 15.96 16.67 4.80
C ILE A 67 14.43 16.70 4.78
N GLY A 68 13.79 16.86 5.94
CA GLY A 68 12.33 16.95 6.04
C GLY A 68 11.78 18.17 5.31
N GLN A 69 12.50 19.30 5.36
CA GLN A 69 12.10 20.53 4.67
C GLN A 69 12.22 20.38 3.15
N LEU A 70 13.32 19.79 2.68
CA LEU A 70 13.53 19.51 1.26
C LEU A 70 12.44 18.56 0.73
N LEU A 71 12.29 17.39 1.35
CA LEU A 71 11.29 16.41 0.93
C LEU A 71 9.88 17.00 0.94
N GLY A 72 9.54 17.77 1.99
CA GLY A 72 8.25 18.44 2.09
C GLY A 72 7.96 19.39 0.93
N ARG A 73 8.95 20.17 0.49
CA ARG A 73 8.81 21.08 -0.66
C ARG A 73 8.66 20.32 -1.97
N LEU A 74 9.49 19.30 -2.18
CA LEU A 74 9.43 18.46 -3.38
C LEU A 74 8.08 17.74 -3.51
N CYS A 75 7.49 17.31 -2.39
CA CYS A 75 6.18 16.67 -2.37
C CYS A 75 5.02 17.58 -2.82
N TRP A 76 5.21 18.90 -2.83
CA TRP A 76 4.22 19.89 -3.25
C TRP A 76 4.55 20.55 -4.59
N ASN A 77 5.65 20.15 -5.24
CA ASN A 77 6.00 20.65 -6.57
C ASN A 77 5.38 19.75 -7.66
N PRO A 78 4.42 20.25 -8.47
CA PRO A 78 3.68 19.45 -9.44
C PRO A 78 4.56 18.81 -10.53
N PHE A 79 5.67 19.45 -10.91
CA PHE A 79 6.59 18.94 -11.92
C PHE A 79 7.47 17.81 -11.37
N VAL A 80 7.85 17.89 -10.09
CA VAL A 80 8.62 16.84 -9.42
C VAL A 80 7.75 15.61 -9.15
N ILE A 81 6.53 15.81 -8.64
CA ILE A 81 5.61 14.70 -8.35
C ILE A 81 4.96 14.11 -9.61
N GLY A 82 4.88 14.88 -10.70
CA GLY A 82 4.47 14.38 -12.02
C GLY A 82 5.56 13.57 -12.73
N TYR A 83 6.78 13.55 -12.20
CA TYR A 83 7.84 12.67 -12.67
C TYR A 83 7.87 11.39 -11.82
N ASP A 84 7.32 10.31 -12.36
CA ASP A 84 7.00 9.07 -11.64
C ASP A 84 8.15 8.52 -10.80
N GLU A 85 9.39 8.55 -11.31
CA GLU A 85 10.55 8.03 -10.58
C GLU A 85 10.87 8.89 -9.35
N CYS A 86 10.86 10.22 -9.49
CA CYS A 86 11.04 11.12 -8.35
C CYS A 86 9.93 10.94 -7.31
N GLN A 87 8.68 10.80 -7.75
CA GLN A 87 7.55 10.58 -6.85
C GLN A 87 7.69 9.30 -6.03
N LYS A 88 8.07 8.18 -6.67
CA LYS A 88 8.31 6.90 -5.99
C LYS A 88 9.43 7.01 -4.96
N ILE A 89 10.56 7.61 -5.35
CA ILE A 89 11.71 7.74 -4.46
C ILE A 89 11.37 8.66 -3.28
N LEU A 90 10.62 9.74 -3.50
CA LEU A 90 10.12 10.62 -2.44
C LEU A 90 9.26 9.86 -1.42
N MET A 91 8.33 9.02 -1.89
CA MET A 91 7.56 8.15 -1.00
C MET A 91 8.46 7.21 -0.20
N CYS A 92 9.46 6.59 -0.83
CA CYS A 92 10.43 5.74 -0.14
C CYS A 92 11.23 6.49 0.92
N CYS A 93 11.72 7.70 0.60
CA CYS A 93 12.44 8.56 1.55
C CYS A 93 11.57 8.95 2.75
N LEU A 94 10.31 9.33 2.51
CA LEU A 94 9.36 9.64 3.58
C LEU A 94 9.09 8.43 4.49
N CYS A 95 8.93 7.24 3.90
CA CYS A 95 8.77 6.00 4.66
C CYS A 95 9.99 5.68 5.53
N CYS A 96 11.21 5.94 5.07
CA CYS A 96 12.42 5.76 5.88
C CYS A 96 12.47 6.69 7.11
N LEU A 97 11.84 7.86 7.02
CA LEU A 97 11.76 8.81 8.14
C LEU A 97 10.63 8.50 9.13
N TYR A 98 9.74 7.56 8.80
CA TYR A 98 8.62 7.19 9.66
C TYR A 98 9.10 6.35 10.85
N SER A 99 8.69 6.73 12.05
CA SER A 99 9.06 6.03 13.30
C SER A 99 7.97 5.04 13.68
N GLY A 100 8.26 3.74 13.67
CA GLY A 100 7.28 2.70 14.05
C GLY A 100 6.84 2.76 15.51
N GLU A 101 7.74 3.17 16.41
CA GLU A 101 7.50 3.32 17.84
C GLU A 101 7.99 4.71 18.29
N PRO A 102 7.23 5.78 18.02
CA PRO A 102 7.67 7.14 18.30
C PRO A 102 7.84 7.35 19.81
N GLN A 103 9.05 7.66 20.24
CA GLN A 103 9.39 7.77 21.66
C GLN A 103 9.24 9.19 22.22
N ASN A 104 9.10 10.18 21.32
CA ASN A 104 9.01 11.58 21.70
C ASN A 104 7.92 12.33 20.90
N PRO A 105 7.44 13.48 21.40
CA PRO A 105 6.42 14.28 20.72
C PRO A 105 6.84 14.80 19.33
N LEU A 106 8.15 14.94 19.09
CA LEU A 106 8.69 15.38 17.80
C LEU A 106 8.50 14.29 16.74
N GLU A 107 8.77 13.03 17.06
CA GLU A 107 8.56 11.87 16.18
C GLU A 107 7.08 11.65 15.89
N LEU A 108 6.19 11.85 16.88
CA LEU A 108 4.74 11.81 16.66
C LEU A 108 4.29 12.88 15.65
N LYS A 109 4.80 14.10 15.79
CA LYS A 109 4.51 15.19 14.86
C LYS A 109 5.10 14.93 13.47
N ALA A 110 6.32 14.39 13.40
CA ALA A 110 6.96 14.00 12.16
C ALA A 110 6.17 12.91 11.43
N ASN A 111 5.71 11.87 12.14
CA ASN A 111 4.88 10.81 11.58
C ASN A 111 3.55 11.34 11.04
N SER A 112 2.88 12.23 11.77
CA SER A 112 1.64 12.87 11.28
C SER A 112 1.87 13.69 10.02
N TRP A 113 2.98 14.43 9.96
CA TRP A 113 3.38 15.16 8.76
C TRP A 113 3.71 14.21 7.58
N ILE A 114 4.50 13.16 7.81
CA ILE A 114 4.83 12.13 6.80
C ILE A 114 3.57 11.49 6.24
N GLN A 115 2.62 11.12 7.10
CA GLN A 115 1.33 10.56 6.68
C GLN A 115 0.57 11.54 5.77
N SER A 116 0.52 12.82 6.13
CA SER A 116 -0.12 13.85 5.29
C SER A 116 0.58 14.00 3.92
N SER A 117 1.91 14.02 3.90
CA SER A 117 2.69 14.09 2.65
C SER A 117 2.50 12.85 1.78
N LEU A 118 2.47 11.65 2.37
CA LEU A 118 2.18 10.41 1.64
C LEU A 118 0.74 10.41 1.09
N CYS A 119 -0.25 10.85 1.87
CA CYS A 119 -1.63 11.01 1.40
C CYS A 119 -1.73 11.98 0.21
N HIS A 120 -0.98 13.09 0.24
CA HIS A 120 -0.92 14.02 -0.89
C HIS A 120 -0.31 13.37 -2.14
N LEU A 121 0.84 12.71 -2.01
CA LEU A 121 1.50 12.04 -3.13
C LEU A 121 0.60 10.95 -3.72
N LEU A 122 -0.07 10.15 -2.89
CA LEU A 122 -1.02 9.14 -3.33
C LEU A 122 -2.25 9.74 -4.00
N SER A 123 -2.72 10.91 -3.55
CA SER A 123 -3.81 11.63 -4.23
C SER A 123 -3.38 12.09 -5.64
N PHE A 124 -2.13 12.56 -5.78
CA PHE A 124 -1.54 12.93 -7.08
C PHE A 124 -1.23 11.71 -7.97
N CYS A 125 -0.96 10.54 -7.39
CA CYS A 125 -0.88 9.25 -8.11
C CYS A 125 -2.21 8.80 -8.75
N GLY A 126 -3.29 9.60 -8.68
CA GLY A 126 -4.59 9.24 -9.21
C GLY A 126 -5.42 8.32 -8.32
N LEU A 127 -5.04 8.16 -7.05
CA LEU A 127 -5.86 7.46 -6.05
C LEU A 127 -7.06 8.30 -5.56
N GLY A 128 -7.13 9.57 -5.97
CA GLY A 128 -8.24 10.49 -5.70
C GLY A 128 -8.77 11.12 -6.99
N ASN A 129 -10.05 10.85 -7.29
CA ASN A 129 -10.89 11.40 -8.35
C ASN A 129 -10.44 12.68 -9.10
N HIS A 130 -10.41 12.53 -10.44
CA HIS A 130 -10.90 13.43 -11.47
C HIS A 130 -10.57 14.94 -11.37
N ASP A 131 -9.35 15.32 -11.75
CA ASP A 131 -9.12 16.66 -12.29
C ASP A 131 -9.24 16.63 -13.82
N THR A 132 -10.29 17.28 -14.34
CA THR A 132 -10.62 17.31 -15.78
C THR A 132 -9.59 18.10 -16.59
N ALA A 133 -8.86 19.01 -15.95
CA ALA A 133 -7.81 19.79 -16.60
C ALA A 133 -6.57 18.94 -16.95
N ILE A 134 -6.20 18.01 -16.06
CA ILE A 134 -5.02 17.14 -16.24
C ILE A 134 -5.31 16.06 -17.30
N ASN A 135 -6.52 15.50 -17.30
CA ASN A 135 -6.94 14.52 -18.31
C ASN A 135 -7.03 15.11 -19.73
N ASN A 136 -7.42 16.39 -19.86
CA ASN A 136 -7.40 17.09 -21.16
C ASN A 136 -5.98 17.37 -21.66
N PHE A 137 -5.02 17.55 -20.75
CA PHE A 137 -3.62 17.77 -21.11
C PHE A 137 -2.92 16.46 -21.53
N ILE A 138 -3.13 15.37 -20.78
CA ILE A 138 -2.56 14.04 -21.09
C ILE A 138 -3.11 13.48 -22.42
N SER A 139 -4.40 13.69 -22.70
CA SER A 139 -5.01 13.31 -23.99
C SER A 139 -4.49 14.14 -25.17
N THR A 140 -4.05 15.38 -24.94
CA THR A 140 -3.40 16.22 -25.96
C THR A 140 -1.99 15.72 -26.34
N LEU A 141 -1.34 14.97 -25.43
CA LEU A 141 0.02 14.43 -25.63
C LEU A 141 0.03 13.00 -26.21
N GLY A 142 -1.13 12.37 -26.44
CA GLY A 142 -1.23 11.07 -27.10
C GLY A 142 -0.84 9.85 -26.24
N PHE A 143 -0.60 10.03 -24.94
CA PHE A 143 -0.32 8.95 -24.00
C PHE A 143 -1.60 8.53 -23.27
N THR A 144 -1.99 7.25 -23.35
CA THR A 144 -3.05 6.69 -22.52
C THR A 144 -2.46 6.27 -21.18
N SER A 145 -2.78 7.03 -20.12
CA SER A 145 -2.31 6.80 -18.75
C SER A 145 -2.59 5.38 -18.22
N VAL A 146 -3.63 4.71 -18.71
CA VAL A 146 -4.14 3.45 -18.16
C VAL A 146 -3.15 2.26 -18.29
N ASP A 147 -2.33 2.22 -19.34
CA ASP A 147 -1.56 1.01 -19.67
C ASP A 147 -0.20 0.91 -18.93
N TYR A 148 0.38 2.05 -18.57
CA TYR A 148 1.67 2.10 -17.85
C TYR A 148 1.48 1.81 -16.34
N TYR A 149 0.42 2.36 -15.74
CA TYR A 149 0.16 2.20 -14.31
C TYR A 149 -0.28 0.78 -13.93
N SER A 150 -1.11 0.12 -14.76
CA SER A 150 -1.50 -1.28 -14.49
C SER A 150 -0.28 -2.21 -14.51
N LYS A 151 0.66 -2.01 -15.44
CA LYS A 151 1.88 -2.83 -15.52
C LYS A 151 2.83 -2.61 -14.34
N LEU A 152 2.93 -1.39 -13.84
CA LEU A 152 3.76 -1.07 -12.67
C LEU A 152 3.16 -1.66 -11.38
N ILE A 153 1.85 -1.50 -11.19
CA ILE A 153 1.18 -2.10 -10.02
C ILE A 153 1.27 -3.62 -10.10
N GLU A 154 1.08 -4.22 -11.27
CA GLU A 154 1.27 -5.65 -11.51
C GLU A 154 2.67 -6.12 -11.10
N ASN A 155 3.73 -5.36 -11.42
CA ASN A 155 5.11 -5.70 -11.06
C ASN A 155 5.36 -5.59 -9.55
N ILE A 156 4.87 -4.52 -8.90
CA ILE A 156 5.02 -4.33 -7.45
C ILE A 156 4.25 -5.42 -6.70
N VAL A 157 3.00 -5.66 -7.09
CA VAL A 157 2.15 -6.71 -6.53
C VAL A 157 2.79 -8.08 -6.74
N SER A 158 3.33 -8.37 -7.93
CA SER A 158 4.03 -9.63 -8.20
C SER A 158 5.26 -9.81 -7.31
N SER A 159 6.05 -8.75 -7.09
CA SER A 159 7.20 -8.79 -6.18
C SER A 159 6.78 -9.08 -4.75
N LEU A 160 5.75 -8.39 -4.24
CA LEU A 160 5.24 -8.58 -2.89
C LEU A 160 4.61 -9.97 -2.70
N VAL A 161 3.86 -10.47 -3.68
CA VAL A 161 3.31 -11.83 -3.69
C VAL A 161 4.44 -12.86 -3.67
N SER A 162 5.51 -12.64 -4.44
CA SER A 162 6.68 -13.52 -4.44
C SER A 162 7.37 -13.52 -3.08
N GLU A 163 7.44 -12.38 -2.39
CA GLU A 163 8.00 -12.28 -1.05
C GLU A 163 7.17 -13.04 -0.03
N VAL A 164 5.84 -12.85 -0.03
CA VAL A 164 4.88 -13.59 0.83
C VAL A 164 4.87 -15.10 0.53
N SER A 165 5.16 -15.50 -0.71
CA SER A 165 5.22 -16.91 -1.10
C SER A 165 6.56 -17.55 -0.74
N ARG A 166 7.68 -16.82 -0.88
CA ARG A 166 9.02 -17.30 -0.51
C ARG A 166 9.20 -17.46 1.00
N THR A 167 8.47 -16.70 1.80
CA THR A 167 8.47 -16.84 3.26
C THR A 167 7.86 -18.15 3.74
N GLN A 168 6.93 -18.76 2.98
CA GLN A 168 6.37 -20.09 3.30
C GLN A 168 7.37 -21.23 3.08
N VAL A 169 8.39 -21.04 2.23
CA VAL A 169 9.30 -22.13 1.78
C VAL A 169 10.56 -22.24 2.64
N ASN A 170 10.98 -21.17 3.33
CA ASN A 170 12.28 -21.07 4.00
C ASN A 170 12.21 -21.17 5.55
N GLY A 171 11.40 -22.08 6.09
CA GLY A 171 10.97 -22.16 7.50
C GLY A 171 12.02 -22.33 8.63
N PHE A 172 13.21 -21.73 8.58
CA PHE A 172 14.13 -21.75 9.73
C PHE A 172 14.82 -20.39 9.96
N ASN A 173 14.59 -19.84 11.17
CA ASN A 173 15.36 -18.82 11.90
C ASN A 173 15.02 -17.31 11.73
N GLY A 174 13.92 -16.93 11.07
CA GLY A 174 13.52 -15.51 10.92
C GLY A 174 12.08 -15.14 11.30
N GLN A 175 11.30 -16.08 11.86
CA GLN A 175 9.84 -16.06 11.89
C GLN A 175 9.21 -14.78 12.47
N GLN A 176 9.66 -14.30 13.63
CA GLN A 176 9.05 -13.12 14.29
C GLN A 176 9.19 -11.81 13.49
N ASN A 177 10.29 -11.65 12.74
CA ASN A 177 10.47 -10.48 11.87
C ASN A 177 9.61 -10.56 10.61
N ILE A 178 9.27 -11.77 10.17
CA ILE A 178 8.45 -12.01 8.97
C ILE A 178 6.98 -11.77 9.32
N SER A 179 6.48 -12.32 10.43
CA SER A 179 5.09 -12.14 10.86
C SER A 179 4.77 -10.66 11.08
N ARG A 180 5.69 -9.89 11.70
CA ARG A 180 5.56 -8.43 11.82
C ARG A 180 5.44 -7.71 10.47
N ARG A 181 6.23 -8.11 9.47
CA ARG A 181 6.14 -7.53 8.11
C ARG A 181 4.82 -7.86 7.43
N VAL A 182 4.34 -9.10 7.56
CA VAL A 182 3.03 -9.51 7.03
C VAL A 182 1.91 -8.72 7.71
N THR A 183 1.98 -8.49 9.03
CA THR A 183 1.05 -7.61 9.75
C THR A 183 1.10 -6.19 9.19
N SER A 184 2.29 -5.59 9.02
CA SER A 184 2.42 -4.25 8.43
C SER A 184 1.87 -4.16 7.01
N MET A 185 2.15 -5.16 6.16
CA MET A 185 1.62 -5.23 4.80
C MET A 185 0.09 -5.33 4.79
N SER A 186 -0.51 -6.07 5.73
CA SER A 186 -1.97 -6.16 5.84
C SER A 186 -2.61 -4.80 6.12
N ILE A 187 -2.02 -3.98 7.01
CA ILE A 187 -2.50 -2.63 7.32
C ILE A 187 -2.37 -1.71 6.10
N LEU A 188 -1.22 -1.74 5.42
CA LEU A 188 -0.98 -0.91 4.22
C LEU A 188 -1.94 -1.21 3.07
N CYS A 189 -2.48 -2.43 3.01
CA CYS A 189 -3.46 -2.81 1.99
C CYS A 189 -4.87 -2.26 2.25
N VAL A 190 -5.22 -1.86 3.48
CA VAL A 190 -6.58 -1.41 3.85
C VAL A 190 -7.15 -0.33 2.91
N PRO A 191 -6.44 0.77 2.60
CA PRO A 191 -6.96 1.78 1.67
C PRO A 191 -6.96 1.33 0.20
N LEU A 192 -6.26 0.23 -0.13
CA LEU A 192 -6.02 -0.23 -1.50
C LEU A 192 -6.91 -1.42 -1.91
N ILE A 193 -7.70 -1.99 -0.98
CA ILE A 193 -8.38 -3.27 -1.18
C ILE A 193 -9.31 -3.32 -2.39
N THR A 194 -9.90 -2.19 -2.79
CA THR A 194 -10.85 -2.11 -3.92
C THR A 194 -10.16 -2.04 -5.28
N LEU A 195 -8.83 -1.92 -5.32
CA LEU A 195 -8.10 -1.85 -6.57
C LEU A 195 -7.95 -3.25 -7.17
N PRO A 196 -8.33 -3.48 -8.44
CA PRO A 196 -8.30 -4.80 -9.06
C PRO A 196 -6.87 -5.36 -9.15
N ASP A 197 -5.88 -4.49 -9.37
CA ASP A 197 -4.48 -4.89 -9.49
C ASP A 197 -3.88 -5.40 -8.16
N VAL A 198 -4.48 -5.06 -7.02
CA VAL A 198 -4.01 -5.46 -5.67
C VAL A 198 -4.55 -6.84 -5.27
N LYS A 199 -5.54 -7.38 -5.99
CA LYS A 199 -6.16 -8.68 -5.73
C LYS A 199 -5.15 -9.81 -5.46
N PRO A 200 -4.09 -10.03 -6.26
CA PRO A 200 -3.14 -11.13 -6.00
C PRO A 200 -2.46 -11.01 -4.64
N LEU A 201 -2.18 -9.79 -4.18
CA LEU A 201 -1.60 -9.55 -2.86
C LEU A 201 -2.59 -9.84 -1.74
N LEU A 202 -3.86 -9.45 -1.90
CA LEU A 202 -4.91 -9.76 -0.93
C LEU A 202 -5.05 -11.28 -0.75
N GLU A 203 -5.07 -12.02 -1.86
CA GLU A 203 -5.17 -13.49 -1.82
C GLU A 203 -3.91 -14.12 -1.21
N ALA A 204 -2.71 -13.62 -1.52
CA ALA A 204 -1.47 -14.10 -0.92
C ALA A 204 -1.45 -13.89 0.60
N LEU A 205 -1.89 -12.72 1.08
CA LEU A 205 -1.97 -12.40 2.51
C LEU A 205 -2.98 -13.31 3.21
N LEU A 206 -4.19 -13.48 2.67
CA LEU A 206 -5.23 -14.33 3.28
C LEU A 206 -4.82 -15.81 3.34
N ASN A 207 -4.04 -16.27 2.36
CA ASN A 207 -3.52 -17.64 2.33
C ASN A 207 -2.19 -17.81 3.09
N TYR A 208 -1.61 -16.74 3.68
CA TYR A 208 -0.34 -16.82 4.40
C TYR A 208 -0.51 -17.46 5.78
N HIS A 209 0.09 -18.62 6.02
CA HIS A 209 0.08 -19.29 7.31
C HIS A 209 1.44 -19.15 7.99
N ASP A 210 1.45 -18.70 9.24
CA ASP A 210 2.62 -18.79 10.11
C ASP A 210 2.46 -20.00 11.04
N ASP A 211 3.58 -20.58 11.49
CA ASP A 211 3.60 -21.69 12.45
C ASP A 211 3.23 -21.24 13.89
N GLY A 212 3.03 -19.93 14.08
CA GLY A 212 2.57 -19.32 15.33
C GLY A 212 1.10 -19.58 15.63
N SER A 213 0.75 -19.60 16.93
CA SER A 213 -0.63 -19.77 17.40
C SER A 213 -1.50 -18.51 17.31
N GLU A 214 -0.90 -17.34 17.04
CA GLU A 214 -1.58 -16.05 16.99
C GLU A 214 -1.86 -15.59 15.55
N GLU A 215 -2.96 -14.86 15.36
CA GLU A 215 -3.31 -14.30 14.06
C GLU A 215 -2.30 -13.23 13.64
N VAL A 216 -1.74 -13.38 12.44
CA VAL A 216 -0.68 -12.50 11.91
C VAL A 216 -1.28 -11.31 11.16
N LEU A 217 -2.45 -11.47 10.55
CA LEU A 217 -3.10 -10.40 9.80
C LEU A 217 -3.81 -9.44 10.75
N HIS A 218 -3.71 -8.14 10.48
CA HIS A 218 -4.33 -7.14 11.32
C HIS A 218 -5.86 -7.18 11.18
N THR A 219 -6.59 -7.06 12.30
CA THR A 219 -8.07 -7.14 12.34
C THR A 219 -8.75 -6.15 11.39
N GLN A 220 -8.25 -4.91 11.34
CA GLN A 220 -8.79 -3.88 10.44
C GLN A 220 -8.73 -4.29 8.96
N PHE A 221 -7.70 -5.03 8.56
CA PHE A 221 -7.59 -5.57 7.20
C PHE A 221 -8.65 -6.65 6.95
N LEU A 222 -8.78 -7.62 7.87
CA LEU A 222 -9.76 -8.71 7.76
C LEU A 222 -11.20 -8.17 7.68
N GLU A 223 -11.53 -7.16 8.49
CA GLU A 223 -12.83 -6.49 8.46
C GLU A 223 -13.06 -5.73 7.15
N ALA A 224 -12.08 -4.94 6.70
CA ALA A 224 -12.21 -4.15 5.49
C ALA A 224 -12.36 -5.03 4.23
N VAL A 225 -11.58 -6.10 4.14
CA VAL A 225 -11.71 -7.10 3.05
C VAL A 225 -13.08 -7.77 3.08
N ASN A 226 -13.57 -8.16 4.27
CA ASN A 226 -14.91 -8.76 4.39
C ASN A 226 -16.01 -7.81 3.94
N GLU A 227 -15.96 -6.54 4.35
CA GLU A 227 -16.90 -5.52 3.89
C GLU A 227 -16.88 -5.36 2.37
N ALA A 228 -15.69 -5.33 1.78
CA ALA A 228 -15.54 -5.19 0.34
C ALA A 228 -16.11 -6.41 -0.43
N ILE A 229 -15.94 -7.63 0.08
CA ILE A 229 -16.53 -8.86 -0.48
C ILE A 229 -18.06 -8.80 -0.38
N LEU A 230 -18.59 -8.48 0.80
CA LEU A 230 -20.02 -8.43 1.08
C LEU A 230 -20.75 -7.38 0.23
N ARG A 231 -20.10 -6.23 -0.01
CA ARG A 231 -20.58 -5.19 -0.92
C ARG A 231 -20.38 -5.51 -2.40
N LYS A 232 -19.72 -6.64 -2.72
CA LYS A 232 -19.34 -7.05 -4.08
C LYS A 232 -18.43 -6.06 -4.80
N ASN A 233 -17.66 -5.28 -4.04
CA ASN A 233 -16.67 -4.35 -4.59
C ASN A 233 -15.41 -5.06 -5.08
N ILE A 234 -15.15 -6.25 -4.55
CA ILE A 234 -13.99 -7.09 -4.92
C ILE A 234 -14.42 -8.53 -5.16
N SER A 235 -13.67 -9.25 -6.00
CA SER A 235 -13.86 -10.67 -6.28
C SER A 235 -12.57 -11.43 -6.00
N LEU A 236 -12.57 -12.23 -4.93
CA LEU A 236 -11.45 -13.09 -4.55
C LEU A 236 -11.79 -14.56 -4.84
N SER A 237 -10.76 -15.40 -4.89
CA SER A 237 -10.89 -16.86 -4.99
C SER A 237 -11.62 -17.43 -3.77
N GLU A 238 -12.32 -18.55 -3.96
CA GLU A 238 -13.03 -19.24 -2.87
C GLU A 238 -12.08 -19.56 -1.71
N SER A 239 -10.85 -20.03 -2.00
CA SER A 239 -9.83 -20.30 -0.98
C SER A 239 -9.57 -19.08 -0.10
N ALA A 240 -9.35 -17.91 -0.69
CA ALA A 240 -9.05 -16.69 0.06
C ALA A 240 -10.22 -16.26 0.97
N ILE A 241 -11.46 -16.39 0.48
CA ILE A 241 -12.67 -16.09 1.26
C ILE A 241 -12.82 -17.08 2.43
N LEU A 242 -12.60 -18.38 2.19
CA LEU A 242 -12.65 -19.39 3.23
C LEU A 242 -11.56 -19.13 4.29
N GLN A 243 -10.35 -18.76 3.88
CA GLN A 243 -9.27 -18.43 4.82
C GLN A 243 -9.59 -17.21 5.68
N LEU A 244 -10.16 -16.16 5.09
CA LEU A 244 -10.64 -14.99 5.84
C LEU A 244 -11.61 -15.40 6.95
N TRP A 245 -12.60 -16.23 6.63
CA TRP A 245 -13.62 -16.65 7.58
C TRP A 245 -13.14 -17.69 8.61
N LEU A 246 -12.11 -18.47 8.28
CA LEU A 246 -11.46 -19.37 9.22
C LEU A 246 -10.65 -18.60 10.28
N ARG A 247 -10.07 -17.47 9.89
CA ARG A 247 -9.23 -16.61 10.74
C ARG A 247 -10.03 -15.59 11.54
N HIS A 248 -11.09 -15.04 10.96
CA HIS A 248 -11.86 -13.97 11.55
C HIS A 248 -13.34 -14.36 11.70
N LEU A 249 -13.69 -14.86 12.89
CA LEU A 249 -15.07 -15.27 13.20
C LEU A 249 -16.11 -14.15 12.98
N PRO A 250 -15.88 -12.88 13.39
CA PRO A 250 -16.85 -11.81 13.16
C PRO A 250 -17.15 -11.59 11.67
N SER A 251 -16.17 -11.78 10.79
CA SER A 251 -16.38 -11.68 9.34
C SER A 251 -17.36 -12.74 8.83
N LEU A 252 -17.24 -13.97 9.33
CA LEU A 252 -18.14 -15.07 9.00
C LEU A 252 -19.56 -14.81 9.52
N GLU A 253 -19.69 -14.41 10.79
CA GLU A 253 -20.99 -14.10 11.40
C GLU A 253 -21.73 -13.03 10.60
N LYS A 254 -21.02 -11.99 10.17
CA LYS A 254 -21.58 -10.93 9.33
C LYS A 254 -22.01 -11.42 7.95
N ALA A 255 -21.21 -12.29 7.33
CA ALA A 255 -21.55 -12.90 6.05
C ALA A 255 -22.79 -13.81 6.15
N ILE A 256 -22.91 -14.59 7.23
CA ILE A 256 -24.10 -15.41 7.51
C ILE A 256 -25.31 -14.51 7.71
N LEU A 257 -25.20 -13.47 8.53
CA LEU A 257 -26.29 -12.55 8.84
C LEU A 257 -26.83 -11.88 7.56
N GLN A 258 -25.94 -11.35 6.71
CA GLN A 258 -26.37 -10.75 5.44
C GLN A 258 -27.04 -11.74 4.49
N ASN A 259 -26.56 -13.00 4.44
CA ASN A 259 -27.20 -14.03 3.64
C ASN A 259 -28.61 -14.36 4.16
N VAL A 260 -28.78 -14.46 5.48
CA VAL A 260 -30.09 -14.69 6.12
C VAL A 260 -31.02 -13.50 5.85
N GLU A 261 -30.55 -12.27 5.99
CA GLU A 261 -31.32 -11.06 5.70
C GLU A 261 -31.74 -10.98 4.22
N GLN A 262 -30.85 -11.35 3.30
CA GLN A 262 -31.17 -11.44 1.87
C GLN A 262 -32.22 -12.51 1.58
N LEU A 263 -32.12 -13.69 2.20
CA LEU A 263 -33.09 -14.76 2.05
C LEU A 263 -34.48 -14.34 2.57
N ILE A 264 -34.53 -13.74 3.76
CA ILE A 264 -35.78 -13.26 4.38
C ILE A 264 -36.42 -12.16 3.52
N SER A 265 -35.61 -11.23 3.01
CA SER A 265 -36.07 -10.12 2.17
C SER A 265 -36.49 -10.57 0.77
N SER A 266 -36.01 -11.73 0.32
CA SER A 266 -36.32 -12.32 -0.99
C SER A 266 -37.58 -13.18 -1.02
N GLN A 267 -38.55 -12.90 -0.14
CA GLN A 267 -39.78 -13.66 0.15
C GLN A 267 -40.63 -14.07 -1.08
N SER A 268 -40.33 -13.54 -2.28
CA SER A 268 -40.97 -13.82 -3.57
C SER A 268 -40.17 -14.70 -4.54
N ARG A 269 -38.98 -15.19 -4.19
CA ARG A 269 -38.13 -16.02 -5.06
C ARG A 269 -38.48 -17.50 -5.00
N SER A 270 -38.30 -18.19 -6.13
CA SER A 270 -38.52 -19.64 -6.22
C SER A 270 -37.56 -20.42 -5.31
N MET A 271 -37.96 -21.63 -4.88
CA MET A 271 -37.12 -22.52 -4.08
C MET A 271 -35.76 -22.82 -4.74
N GLN A 272 -35.72 -22.82 -6.08
CA GLN A 272 -34.51 -23.03 -6.88
C GLN A 272 -33.55 -21.82 -6.82
N GLU A 273 -34.08 -20.60 -6.77
CA GLU A 273 -33.27 -19.37 -6.62
C GLU A 273 -32.75 -19.20 -5.19
N MET A 274 -33.53 -19.60 -4.18
CA MET A 274 -33.05 -19.66 -2.80
C MET A 274 -31.91 -20.68 -2.66
N ALA A 275 -32.06 -21.88 -3.24
CA ALA A 275 -31.01 -22.90 -3.22
C ALA A 275 -29.72 -22.45 -3.94
N ARG A 276 -29.85 -21.71 -5.07
CA ARG A 276 -28.70 -21.08 -5.74
C ARG A 276 -28.04 -20.03 -4.85
N THR A 277 -28.82 -19.14 -4.24
CA THR A 277 -28.29 -18.10 -3.33
C THR A 277 -27.49 -18.72 -2.18
N ILE A 278 -27.99 -19.82 -1.61
CA ILE A 278 -27.28 -20.57 -0.56
C ILE A 278 -25.99 -21.20 -1.12
N LYS A 279 -26.05 -21.81 -2.31
CA LYS A 279 -24.88 -22.43 -2.93
C LYS A 279 -23.79 -21.42 -3.29
N ASP A 280 -24.17 -20.25 -3.79
CA ASP A 280 -23.27 -19.19 -4.22
C ASP A 280 -22.65 -18.44 -3.03
N SER A 281 -23.19 -18.58 -1.82
CA SER A 281 -22.71 -17.91 -0.61
C SER A 281 -21.40 -18.49 -0.04
N LEU A 282 -20.88 -19.60 -0.57
CA LEU A 282 -19.71 -20.36 -0.05
C LEU A 282 -19.82 -20.82 1.41
N LEU A 283 -20.90 -20.49 2.13
CA LEU A 283 -21.13 -20.82 3.53
C LEU A 283 -21.22 -22.33 3.77
N VAL A 284 -21.77 -23.08 2.80
CA VAL A 284 -21.85 -24.54 2.86
C VAL A 284 -20.46 -25.17 2.88
N SER A 285 -19.54 -24.66 2.06
CA SER A 285 -18.14 -25.11 2.00
C SER A 285 -17.39 -24.83 3.31
N MET A 286 -17.69 -23.71 3.99
CA MET A 286 -17.12 -23.41 5.32
C MET A 286 -17.56 -24.37 6.41
N VAL A 287 -18.85 -24.74 6.45
CA VAL A 287 -19.36 -25.68 7.45
C VAL A 287 -18.62 -27.01 7.33
N CYS A 288 -18.39 -27.49 6.10
CA CYS A 288 -17.60 -28.68 5.85
C CYS A 288 -16.13 -28.53 6.26
N CYS A 289 -15.48 -27.40 5.97
CA CYS A 289 -14.10 -27.13 6.37
C CYS A 289 -13.90 -27.07 7.90
N LYS A 290 -14.81 -26.41 8.64
CA LYS A 290 -14.76 -26.40 10.12
C LYS A 290 -15.00 -27.79 10.70
N TYR A 291 -15.98 -28.55 10.17
CA TYR A 291 -16.22 -29.93 10.59
C TYR A 291 -15.01 -30.84 10.37
N TRP A 292 -14.32 -30.70 9.23
CA TRP A 292 -13.09 -31.46 8.95
C TRP A 292 -11.92 -31.04 9.84
N LYS A 293 -11.71 -29.75 10.10
CA LYS A 293 -10.66 -29.27 11.03
C LYS A 293 -10.91 -29.73 12.47
N LEU A 294 -12.16 -29.74 12.92
CA LEU A 294 -12.53 -30.24 14.25
C LEU A 294 -12.30 -31.75 14.38
N ASN A 295 -12.69 -32.55 13.36
CA ASN A 295 -12.48 -34.00 13.38
C ASN A 295 -11.01 -34.44 13.13
N ALA A 296 -10.22 -33.65 12.40
CA ALA A 296 -8.79 -33.94 12.16
C ALA A 296 -7.90 -33.59 13.37
N CYS A 297 -8.34 -32.66 14.23
CA CYS A 297 -7.62 -32.28 15.45
C CYS A 297 -7.98 -33.11 16.69
N GLY A 298 -8.87 -34.12 16.58
CA GLY A 298 -9.14 -35.06 17.67
C GLY A 298 -9.65 -34.39 18.95
N LEU A 299 -10.76 -33.65 18.85
CA LEU A 299 -11.66 -33.40 19.98
C LEU A 299 -12.90 -34.29 19.83
#